data_AF-A0A2V9SY56-F1
#
_entry.id   AF-A0A2V9SY56-F1
#
_cell.length_a   1.000
_cell.length_b   1.000
_cell.length_c   1.000
_cell.angle_alpha   90.00
_cell.angle_beta   90.00
_cell.angle_gamma   90.00
#
_symmetry.space_group_name_H-M   'P 1'
#
loop_
_entity.id
_entity.type
_entity.pdbx_description
1 polymer ?
#
loop_
_entity_poly.entity_id
_entity_poly.type
_entity_poly.pdbx_seq_one_letter_code
_entity_poly.pdbx_strand_id
1 'polypeptide(L)'
;MPSDLTLIEDSSAYASENWWSGQRLGYNIGLVIAGPLAFVCYAAVGEWCIQRHSTVDFEITIFTIFFQAVGYLLMMGVANVLYYLGPFSEKIIKPSRIANFRKMAFRLGFWFSVLLPFIVPISLFLRCALGGTQPRY
;
A
#
# COMPACT_ATOMS: atom_id res chain seq x y z
N MET A 1 -6.07 26.56 -11.83
CA MET A 1 -6.19 25.72 -13.04
C MET A 1 -5.40 26.26 -14.27
N PRO A 2 -4.08 26.56 -14.19
CA PRO A 2 -3.22 26.65 -15.39
C PRO A 2 -2.26 25.45 -15.56
N SER A 3 -2.03 24.68 -14.50
CA SER A 3 -1.04 23.60 -14.44
C SER A 3 -1.39 22.34 -15.25
N ASP A 4 -2.68 22.10 -15.52
CA ASP A 4 -3.11 20.95 -16.32
C ASP A 4 -2.86 21.17 -17.84
N LEU A 5 -2.81 22.42 -18.34
CA LEU A 5 -2.58 22.71 -19.77
C LEU A 5 -1.11 22.53 -20.18
N THR A 6 -0.17 22.93 -19.32
CA THR A 6 1.27 22.73 -19.56
C THR A 6 1.71 21.27 -19.48
N LEU A 7 0.95 20.42 -18.76
CA LEU A 7 1.23 18.98 -18.66
C LEU A 7 0.68 18.16 -19.84
N ILE A 8 -0.22 18.72 -20.66
CA ILE A 8 -0.79 18.04 -21.84
C ILE A 8 0.24 17.94 -22.97
N GLU A 9 1.19 18.88 -23.05
CA GLU A 9 2.03 19.05 -24.25
C GLU A 9 3.49 18.58 -24.07
N ASP A 10 4.03 18.61 -22.84
CA ASP A 10 5.45 18.32 -22.63
C ASP A 10 5.72 16.83 -22.30
N SER A 11 6.07 16.09 -23.34
CA SER A 11 6.50 14.69 -23.29
C SER A 11 7.97 14.50 -22.90
N SER A 12 8.69 15.58 -22.61
CA SER A 12 10.11 15.51 -22.27
C SER A 12 10.37 14.66 -21.03
N ALA A 13 11.55 14.04 -20.99
CA ALA A 13 12.02 13.30 -19.82
C ALA A 13 12.03 14.19 -18.56
N TYR A 14 12.36 15.47 -18.72
CA TYR A 14 12.35 16.46 -17.65
C TYR A 14 10.94 16.68 -17.06
N ALA A 15 9.92 16.86 -17.91
CA ALA A 15 8.53 17.00 -17.47
C ALA A 15 8.02 15.73 -16.76
N SER A 16 8.44 14.55 -17.22
CA SER A 16 8.15 13.27 -16.56
C SER A 16 8.77 13.21 -15.17
N GLU A 17 10.08 13.41 -15.07
CA GLU A 17 10.82 13.35 -13.81
C GLU A 17 10.32 14.37 -12.79
N ASN A 18 10.02 15.60 -13.22
CA ASN A 18 9.51 16.65 -12.36
C ASN A 18 8.12 16.30 -11.80
N TRP A 19 7.24 15.75 -12.63
CA TRP A 19 5.91 15.32 -12.19
C TRP A 19 5.99 14.18 -11.16
N TRP A 20 6.75 13.12 -11.46
CA TRP A 20 6.94 12.00 -10.54
C TRP A 20 7.66 12.42 -9.25
N SER A 21 8.64 13.33 -9.32
CA SER A 21 9.30 13.87 -8.12
C SER A 21 8.30 14.60 -7.22
N GLY A 22 7.42 15.43 -7.79
CA GLY A 22 6.42 16.19 -7.05
C GLY A 22 5.37 15.34 -6.33
N GLN A 23 5.15 14.10 -6.76
CA GLN A 23 4.18 13.19 -6.15
C GLN A 23 4.79 12.25 -5.08
N ARG A 24 6.13 12.20 -4.94
CA ARG A 24 6.83 11.31 -3.98
C ARG A 24 6.45 11.55 -2.53
N LEU A 25 6.37 12.82 -2.12
CA LEU A 25 6.10 13.16 -0.72
C LEU A 25 4.71 12.66 -0.31
N GLY A 26 3.69 12.91 -1.15
CA GLY A 26 2.33 12.41 -0.91
C GLY A 26 2.25 10.89 -0.88
N TYR A 27 2.97 10.22 -1.79
CA TYR A 27 3.07 8.76 -1.81
C TYR A 27 3.66 8.20 -0.51
N ASN A 28 4.80 8.74 -0.07
CA ASN A 28 5.48 8.29 1.15
C ASN A 28 4.69 8.60 2.43
N ILE A 29 4.03 9.76 2.51
CA ILE A 29 3.12 10.07 3.63
C ILE A 29 2.00 9.04 3.71
N GLY A 30 1.38 8.71 2.56
CA GLY A 30 0.32 7.70 2.50
C GLY A 30 0.80 6.33 2.98
N LEU A 31 2.01 5.91 2.61
CA LEU A 31 2.61 4.69 3.14
C LEU A 31 2.82 4.80 4.65
N VAL A 32 3.54 5.80 5.14
CA VAL A 32 3.81 5.98 6.58
C VAL A 32 2.54 5.91 7.44
N ILE A 33 1.40 6.39 6.94
CA ILE A 33 0.11 6.31 7.63
C ILE A 33 -0.53 4.91 7.51
N ALA A 34 -0.44 4.26 6.35
CA ALA A 34 -1.06 2.98 6.08
C ALA A 34 -0.55 1.86 7.00
N GLY A 35 0.74 1.83 7.31
CA GLY A 35 1.33 0.81 8.18
C GLY A 35 0.75 0.79 9.61
N PRO A 36 0.85 1.89 10.37
CA PRO A 36 0.24 2.02 11.68
C PRO A 36 -1.27 1.73 11.65
N LEU A 37 -1.98 2.21 10.65
CA LEU A 37 -3.42 1.97 10.53
C LEU A 37 -3.73 0.48 10.32
N ALA A 38 -2.98 -0.21 9.45
CA ALA A 38 -3.13 -1.65 9.25
C ALA A 38 -2.76 -2.46 10.49
N PHE A 39 -1.75 -2.02 11.26
CA PHE A 39 -1.39 -2.63 12.53
C PHE A 39 -2.51 -2.49 13.57
N VAL A 40 -3.13 -1.31 13.68
CA VAL A 40 -4.30 -1.11 14.55
C VAL A 40 -5.46 -2.02 14.12
N CYS A 41 -5.73 -2.13 12.82
CA CYS A 41 -6.73 -3.08 12.31
C CYS A 41 -6.37 -4.54 12.66
N TYR A 42 -5.10 -4.93 12.57
CA TYR A 42 -4.63 -6.26 12.92
C TYR A 42 -4.84 -6.58 14.40
N ALA A 43 -4.50 -5.65 15.29
CA ALA A 43 -4.73 -5.81 16.72
C ALA A 43 -6.24 -5.92 17.04
N ALA A 44 -7.07 -5.05 16.46
CA ALA A 44 -8.51 -5.06 16.67
C ALA A 44 -9.17 -6.36 16.17
N VAL A 45 -8.78 -6.85 14.99
CA VAL A 45 -9.28 -8.12 14.44
C VAL A 45 -8.83 -9.29 15.30
N GLY A 46 -7.58 -9.29 15.77
CA GLY A 46 -7.05 -10.33 16.65
C GLY A 46 -7.83 -10.43 17.96
N GLU A 47 -8.09 -9.29 18.62
CA GLU A 47 -8.89 -9.25 19.84
C GLU A 47 -10.32 -9.72 19.60
N TRP A 48 -10.96 -9.26 18.51
CA TRP A 48 -12.29 -9.72 18.13
C TRP A 48 -12.35 -11.24 17.91
N CYS A 49 -11.31 -11.81 17.32
CA CYS A 49 -11.20 -13.25 17.09
C CYS A 49 -11.03 -14.06 18.36
N ILE A 50 -10.21 -13.59 19.32
CA ILE A 50 -10.08 -14.21 20.64
C ILE A 50 -11.42 -14.23 21.37
N GLN A 51 -12.15 -13.11 21.34
CA GLN A 51 -13.45 -13.02 22.00
C GLN A 51 -14.48 -14.00 21.40
N ARG A 52 -14.41 -14.24 20.09
CA ARG A 52 -15.36 -15.11 19.38
C ARG A 52 -14.96 -16.58 19.38
N HIS A 53 -13.67 -16.88 19.46
CA HIS A 53 -13.11 -18.24 19.41
C HIS A 53 -12.09 -18.44 20.52
N SER A 54 -12.40 -19.35 21.46
CA SER A 54 -11.59 -19.63 22.66
C SER A 54 -10.22 -20.28 22.40
N THR A 55 -9.81 -20.47 21.15
CA THR A 55 -8.65 -21.32 20.77
C THR A 55 -7.70 -20.66 19.78
N VAL A 56 -7.86 -19.36 19.49
CA VAL A 56 -6.87 -18.66 18.65
C VAL A 56 -5.75 -18.20 19.57
N ASP A 57 -4.60 -18.86 19.51
CA ASP A 57 -3.36 -18.40 20.14
C ASP A 57 -2.87 -17.15 19.41
N PHE A 58 -3.46 -16.00 19.77
CA PHE A 58 -3.10 -14.70 19.25
C PHE A 58 -2.40 -13.91 20.35
N GLU A 59 -1.08 -13.76 20.23
CA GLU A 59 -0.27 -13.00 21.16
C GLU A 59 0.53 -11.93 20.41
N ILE A 60 0.30 -10.66 20.75
CA ILE A 60 1.12 -9.55 20.28
C ILE A 60 2.22 -9.33 21.31
N THR A 61 3.40 -9.89 21.02
CA THR A 61 4.61 -9.67 21.83
C THR A 61 5.41 -8.48 21.29
N ILE A 62 6.28 -7.91 22.13
CA ILE A 62 7.20 -6.85 21.69
C ILE A 62 8.13 -7.32 20.55
N PHE A 63 8.51 -8.61 20.52
CA PHE A 63 9.26 -9.20 19.42
C PHE A 63 8.46 -9.18 18.12
N THR A 64 7.18 -9.57 18.15
CA THR A 64 6.33 -9.52 16.95
C THR A 64 6.12 -8.10 16.42
N ILE A 65 5.95 -7.11 17.30
CA ILE A 65 5.85 -5.70 16.92
C ILE A 65 7.13 -5.25 16.24
N PHE A 66 8.30 -5.58 16.81
CA PHE A 66 9.59 -5.22 16.26
C PHE A 66 9.81 -5.82 14.86
N PHE A 67 9.58 -7.12 14.68
CA PHE A 67 9.72 -7.77 13.38
C PHE A 67 8.74 -7.24 12.33
N GLN A 68 7.50 -6.93 12.72
CA GLN A 68 6.52 -6.31 11.83
C GLN A 68 6.95 -4.90 11.42
N ALA A 69 7.49 -4.10 12.34
CA ALA A 69 8.01 -2.76 12.03
C ALA A 69 9.20 -2.84 11.05
N VAL A 70 10.16 -3.74 11.28
CA VAL A 70 11.31 -3.95 10.38
C VAL A 70 10.83 -4.42 9.00
N GLY A 71 9.96 -5.42 8.95
CA GLY A 71 9.38 -5.92 7.69
C GLY A 71 8.63 -4.82 6.94
N TYR A 72 7.92 -3.95 7.66
CA TYR A 72 7.21 -2.83 7.08
C TYR A 72 8.14 -1.77 6.49
N LEU A 73 9.25 -1.45 7.16
CA LEU A 73 10.28 -0.55 6.62
C LEU A 73 10.93 -1.11 5.35
N LEU A 74 11.21 -2.42 5.32
CA LEU A 74 11.70 -3.09 4.10
C LEU A 74 10.69 -2.96 2.96
N MET A 75 9.40 -3.15 3.24
CA MET A 75 8.32 -2.99 2.26
C MET A 75 8.18 -1.56 1.76
N MET A 76 8.36 -0.54 2.63
CA MET A 76 8.45 0.85 2.17
C MET A 76 9.64 1.08 1.24
N GLY A 77 10.79 0.44 1.51
CA GLY A 77 11.95 0.47 0.63
C GLY A 77 11.62 -0.09 -0.76
N VAL A 78 10.98 -1.27 -0.81
CA VAL A 78 10.52 -1.89 -2.07
C VAL A 78 9.51 -0.99 -2.78
N ALA A 79 8.55 -0.40 -2.07
CA ALA A 79 7.56 0.50 -2.63
C ALA A 79 8.21 1.74 -3.27
N ASN A 80 9.23 2.31 -2.63
CA ASN A 80 10.02 3.39 -3.21
C ASN A 80 10.74 2.95 -4.49
N VAL A 81 11.32 1.75 -4.55
CA VAL A 81 11.94 1.21 -5.77
C VAL A 81 10.90 1.04 -6.89
N LEU A 82 9.73 0.49 -6.58
CA LEU A 82 8.63 0.34 -7.54
C LEU A 82 8.14 1.70 -8.05
N TYR A 83 8.18 2.75 -7.22
CA TYR A 83 7.82 4.10 -7.64
C TYR A 83 8.72 4.63 -8.78
N TYR A 84 10.01 4.26 -8.80
CA TYR A 84 10.92 4.61 -9.89
C TYR A 84 10.58 3.91 -11.23
N LEU A 85 9.74 2.87 -11.21
CA LEU A 85 9.26 2.24 -12.44
C LEU A 85 8.21 3.08 -13.18
N GLY A 86 7.60 4.08 -12.52
CA GLY A 86 6.64 5.00 -13.14
C GLY A 86 7.23 5.72 -14.37
N PRO A 87 8.31 6.52 -14.21
CA PRO A 87 9.02 7.13 -15.34
C PRO A 87 9.54 6.13 -16.38
N PHE A 88 9.92 4.92 -15.95
CA PHE A 88 10.40 3.87 -16.86
C PHE A 88 9.26 3.32 -17.74
N SER A 89 8.06 3.17 -17.20
CA SER A 89 6.88 2.71 -17.94
C SER A 89 6.48 3.65 -19.07
N GLU A 90 6.65 4.96 -18.90
CA GLU A 90 6.40 5.96 -19.95
C GLU A 90 7.33 5.79 -21.14
N LYS A 91 8.61 5.44 -20.90
CA LYS A 91 9.62 5.24 -21.95
C LYS A 91 9.30 4.02 -22.83
N ILE A 92 8.71 2.98 -22.24
CA ILE A 92 8.37 1.73 -22.93
C ILE A 92 7.05 1.86 -23.70
N ILE A 93 6.00 2.35 -23.04
CA ILE A 93 4.62 2.28 -23.59
C ILE A 93 4.35 3.44 -24.57
N LYS A 94 5.06 4.57 -24.46
CA LYS A 94 4.85 5.79 -25.27
C LYS A 94 3.35 6.16 -25.41
N PRO A 95 2.66 6.45 -24.30
CA PRO A 95 1.22 6.66 -24.30
C PRO A 95 0.81 7.93 -25.07
N SER A 96 -0.24 7.81 -25.89
CA SER A 96 -0.84 8.96 -26.62
C SER A 96 -1.40 10.05 -25.70
N ARG A 97 -1.84 9.69 -24.47
CA ARG A 97 -2.38 10.63 -23.47
C ARG A 97 -1.55 10.58 -22.18
N ILE A 98 -0.41 11.25 -22.20
CA ILE A 98 0.62 11.20 -21.15
C ILE A 98 0.08 11.60 -19.77
N ALA A 99 -0.68 12.70 -19.68
CA ALA A 99 -1.22 13.18 -18.41
C ALA A 99 -2.19 12.18 -17.74
N ASN A 100 -3.07 11.55 -18.54
CA ASN A 100 -4.01 10.55 -18.03
C ASN A 100 -3.30 9.27 -17.62
N PHE A 101 -2.29 8.86 -18.40
CA PHE A 101 -1.46 7.70 -18.08
C PHE A 101 -0.72 7.89 -16.75
N ARG A 102 -0.06 9.05 -16.55
CA ARG A 102 0.63 9.42 -15.30
C ARG A 102 -0.30 9.33 -14.09
N LYS A 103 -1.47 9.98 -14.17
CA LYS A 103 -2.48 9.97 -13.10
C LYS A 103 -2.95 8.55 -12.79
N MET A 104 -3.20 7.72 -13.81
CA MET A 104 -3.65 6.33 -13.63
C MET A 104 -2.56 5.44 -13.02
N ALA A 105 -1.34 5.48 -13.57
CA ALA A 105 -0.21 4.68 -13.09
C ALA A 105 0.13 5.02 -11.64
N PHE A 106 0.17 6.31 -11.30
CA PHE A 106 0.38 6.74 -9.92
C PHE A 106 -0.72 6.25 -8.99
N ARG A 107 -2.00 6.41 -9.36
CA ARG A 107 -3.12 5.94 -8.51
C ARG A 107 -3.09 4.44 -8.31
N LEU A 108 -2.80 3.65 -9.35
CA LEU A 108 -2.68 2.20 -9.24
C LEU A 108 -1.53 1.81 -8.31
N GLY A 109 -0.33 2.37 -8.52
CA GLY A 109 0.82 2.09 -7.66
C GLY A 109 0.60 2.54 -6.21
N PHE A 110 0.01 3.72 -6.00
CA PHE A 110 -0.32 4.24 -4.68
C PHE A 110 -1.30 3.34 -3.94
N TRP A 111 -2.47 3.05 -4.53
CA TRP A 111 -3.47 2.22 -3.87
C TRP A 111 -3.00 0.79 -3.68
N PHE A 112 -2.28 0.22 -4.64
CA PHE A 112 -1.67 -1.10 -4.48
C PHE A 112 -0.78 -1.13 -3.24
N SER A 113 0.14 -0.17 -3.09
CA SER A 113 1.07 -0.14 -1.96
C SER A 113 0.41 0.24 -0.63
N VAL A 114 -0.61 1.11 -0.64
CA VAL A 114 -1.36 1.51 0.57
C VAL A 114 -2.26 0.39 1.08
N LEU A 115 -2.85 -0.42 0.19
CA LEU A 115 -3.72 -1.53 0.57
C LEU A 115 -2.95 -2.80 0.97
N LEU A 116 -1.70 -2.95 0.52
CA LEU A 116 -0.90 -4.13 0.77
C LEU A 116 -0.73 -4.46 2.28
N PRO A 117 -0.48 -3.50 3.20
CA PRO A 117 -0.41 -3.77 4.63
C PRO A 117 -1.72 -4.32 5.22
N PHE A 118 -2.86 -4.01 4.61
CA PHE A 118 -4.18 -4.47 5.07
C PHE A 118 -4.49 -5.92 4.68
N ILE A 119 -3.69 -6.55 3.80
CA ILE A 119 -3.86 -7.96 3.45
C ILE A 119 -3.75 -8.85 4.69
N VAL A 120 -2.84 -8.53 5.62
CA VAL A 120 -2.63 -9.29 6.85
C VAL A 120 -3.89 -9.27 7.75
N PRO A 121 -4.40 -8.12 8.21
CA PRO A 121 -5.62 -8.08 9.02
C PRO A 121 -6.84 -8.66 8.29
N ILE A 122 -6.98 -8.44 6.98
CA ILE A 122 -8.09 -9.02 6.20
C ILE A 122 -8.01 -10.55 6.19
N SER A 123 -6.81 -11.11 5.96
CA SER A 123 -6.62 -12.56 5.95
C SER A 123 -6.90 -13.20 7.30
N LEU A 124 -6.51 -12.55 8.40
CA LEU A 124 -6.82 -12.98 9.76
C LEU A 124 -8.33 -12.96 10.01
N PHE A 125 -8.99 -11.86 9.63
CA PHE A 125 -10.44 -11.71 9.73
C PHE A 125 -11.16 -12.82 8.97
N LEU A 126 -10.79 -13.08 7.71
CA LEU A 126 -11.41 -14.13 6.89
C LEU A 126 -11.21 -15.53 7.50
N ARG A 127 -10.01 -15.86 7.96
CA ARG A 127 -9.73 -17.15 8.61
C ARG A 127 -10.57 -17.37 9.85
N CYS A 128 -10.76 -16.31 10.63
CA CYS A 128 -11.53 -16.35 11.86
C CYS A 128 -13.04 -16.40 11.59
N ALA A 129 -13.55 -15.54 10.71
CA ALA A 129 -14.95 -15.50 10.32
C ALA A 129 -15.42 -16.80 9.64
N LEU A 130 -14.56 -17.41 8.80
CA LEU A 130 -14.86 -18.66 8.08
C LEU A 130 -14.46 -19.92 8.86
N GLY A 131 -13.46 -19.85 9.74
CA GLY A 131 -13.01 -20.96 10.58
C GLY A 131 -13.92 -21.24 11.77
N GLY A 132 -14.73 -20.26 12.17
CA GLY A 132 -15.74 -20.39 13.23
C GLY A 132 -16.92 -21.33 12.95
N THR A 133 -16.99 -21.95 11.76
CA THR A 133 -18.08 -22.84 11.33
C THR A 133 -17.75 -24.34 11.41
N GLN A 134 -16.69 -24.76 12.10
CA GLN A 134 -16.50 -26.19 12.39
C GLN A 134 -17.22 -26.58 13.70
N PRO A 135 -18.26 -27.44 13.64
CA PRO A 135 -18.91 -27.96 14.84
C PRO A 135 -17.91 -28.80 15.64
N ARG A 136 -17.79 -28.51 16.95
CA ARG A 136 -17.06 -29.36 17.89
C ARG A 136 -17.86 -30.66 18.06
N TYR A 137 -17.32 -31.77 17.57
CA TYR A 137 -17.77 -33.12 17.92
C TYR A 137 -16.91 -33.66 19.06
#